data_AF-A0A7W0N228-F1
#
_entry.id   AF-A0A7W0N228-F1
#
_cell.length_a   1.000
_cell.length_b   1.000
_cell.length_c   1.000
_cell.angle_alpha   90.00
_cell.angle_beta   90.00
_cell.angle_gamma   90.00
#
_symmetry.space_group_name_H-M   'P 1'
#
loop_
_entity.id
_entity.type
_entity.pdbx_description
1 polymer ?
#
loop_
_entity_poly.entity_id
_entity_poly.type
_entity_poly.pdbx_seq_one_letter_code
_entity_poly.pdbx_strand_id
1 'polypeptide(L)'
;AIGGRSPLLEVTSRQVDALAEELGDDYRCYLGMRHWAPWIEDVVGQMIEDDVTQAVGIVLAPQFSALSVAKYQQRVADGLDLYRGSIAFRHVSSYHDAPGLIDAFADRVAEGLSRWSEDDRSRVHVVFTAHSLPERLLANGDPYGVQCQETARLVAERSGLGDGSWSWSYQSAGRTPEPWVGPDLGDHLAEIAAGGIRDVVVVPVGFVSDHVEILFDIDIRARARADELGMRLERPPALNDDPVFIGALAELVRGRAA
;
A
#
# COMPACT_ATOMS: atom_id res chain seq x y z
N ALA A 1 -20.66 -0.72 9.68
CA ALA A 1 -19.42 -1.53 9.79
C ALA A 1 -18.18 -0.65 9.78
N ILE A 2 -18.00 0.25 8.80
CA ILE A 2 -16.82 1.15 8.72
C ILE A 2 -17.16 2.66 8.56
N GLY A 3 -18.32 3.13 9.04
CA GLY A 3 -18.68 4.56 8.97
C GLY A 3 -19.27 5.08 7.64
N GLY A 4 -19.37 4.23 6.60
CA GLY A 4 -20.16 4.54 5.39
C GLY A 4 -19.48 5.40 4.32
N ARG A 5 -18.22 5.80 4.51
CA ARG A 5 -17.36 6.43 3.50
C ARG A 5 -15.94 5.85 3.61
N SER A 6 -15.27 5.69 2.47
CA SER A 6 -13.85 5.31 2.47
C SER A 6 -13.00 6.52 2.91
N PRO A 7 -12.08 6.37 3.89
CA PRO A 7 -11.20 7.46 4.30
C PRO A 7 -10.11 7.77 3.27
N LEU A 8 -10.01 6.96 2.20
CA LEU A 8 -8.92 7.04 1.23
C LEU A 8 -8.71 8.44 0.66
N LEU A 9 -9.77 9.14 0.23
CA LEU A 9 -9.61 10.49 -0.34
C LEU A 9 -9.04 11.47 0.69
N GLU A 10 -9.55 11.45 1.92
CA GLU A 10 -9.08 12.32 2.99
C GLU A 10 -7.63 12.02 3.38
N VAL A 11 -7.28 10.73 3.49
CA VAL A 11 -5.90 10.30 3.76
C VAL A 11 -4.97 10.72 2.62
N THR A 12 -5.36 10.49 1.37
CA THR A 12 -4.55 10.90 0.20
C THR A 12 -4.39 12.41 0.13
N SER A 13 -5.41 13.20 0.46
CA SER A 13 -5.27 14.66 0.55
C SER A 13 -4.22 15.05 1.59
N ARG A 14 -4.25 14.46 2.79
CA ARG A 14 -3.21 14.72 3.81
C ARG A 14 -1.81 14.30 3.35
N GLN A 15 -1.69 13.18 2.63
CA GLN A 15 -0.41 12.76 2.05
C GLN A 15 0.11 13.77 1.02
N VAL A 16 -0.78 14.33 0.19
CA VAL A 16 -0.42 15.36 -0.80
C VAL A 16 -0.02 16.67 -0.10
N ASP A 17 -0.75 17.08 0.93
CA ASP A 17 -0.43 18.29 1.71
C ASP A 17 0.92 18.15 2.42
N ALA A 18 1.17 17.01 3.08
CA ALA A 18 2.43 16.73 3.75
C ALA A 18 3.60 16.63 2.77
N LEU A 19 3.39 16.02 1.60
CA LEU A 19 4.39 15.97 0.54
C LEU A 19 4.71 17.35 -0.03
N ALA A 20 3.70 18.22 -0.19
CA ALA A 20 3.91 19.59 -0.63
C ALA A 20 4.74 20.39 0.38
N GLU A 21 4.45 20.23 1.68
CA GLU A 21 5.24 20.87 2.75
C GLU A 21 6.69 20.37 2.74
N GLU A 22 6.90 19.05 2.61
CA GLU A 22 8.24 18.46 2.57
C GLU A 22 9.03 18.89 1.32
N LEU A 23 8.39 18.98 0.15
CA LEU A 23 9.04 19.38 -1.10
C LEU A 23 9.35 20.88 -1.16
N GLY A 24 8.54 21.72 -0.51
CA GLY A 24 8.68 23.18 -0.50
C GLY A 24 8.21 23.86 -1.79
N ASP A 25 8.43 25.17 -1.87
CA ASP A 25 7.86 26.07 -2.89
C ASP A 25 8.32 25.78 -4.33
N ASP A 26 9.37 24.98 -4.51
CA ASP A 26 9.88 24.57 -5.83
C ASP A 26 8.94 23.57 -6.53
N TYR A 27 7.97 23.00 -5.80
CA TYR A 27 7.06 21.98 -6.31
C TYR A 27 5.60 22.39 -6.08
N ARG A 28 4.74 22.04 -7.04
CA ARG A 28 3.29 22.08 -6.88
C ARG A 28 2.74 20.66 -6.93
N CYS A 29 2.08 20.24 -5.86
CA CYS A 29 1.50 18.90 -5.77
C CYS A 29 0.04 18.88 -6.23
N TYR A 30 -0.33 17.81 -6.93
CA TYR A 30 -1.67 17.59 -7.46
C TYR A 30 -2.17 16.21 -7.05
N LEU A 31 -3.44 16.12 -6.66
CA LEU A 31 -4.11 14.87 -6.33
C LEU A 31 -4.97 14.43 -7.50
N GLY A 32 -4.73 13.24 -8.05
CA GLY A 32 -5.54 12.64 -9.13
C GLY A 32 -5.97 11.22 -8.79
N MET A 33 -7.25 10.94 -8.96
CA MET A 33 -7.90 9.66 -8.61
C MET A 33 -8.47 8.98 -9.85
N ARG A 34 -8.36 7.64 -9.93
CA ARG A 34 -8.86 6.86 -11.08
C ARG A 34 -10.34 6.48 -10.98
N HIS A 35 -10.88 6.42 -9.76
CA HIS A 35 -12.19 5.82 -9.47
C HIS A 35 -13.19 6.78 -8.82
N TRP A 36 -12.75 7.99 -8.49
CA TRP A 36 -13.58 9.06 -7.95
C TRP A 36 -12.96 10.42 -8.30
N ALA A 37 -13.69 11.52 -8.10
CA ALA A 37 -13.11 12.86 -8.24
C ALA A 37 -12.10 13.16 -7.10
N PRO A 38 -11.05 13.96 -7.32
CA PRO A 38 -10.70 14.64 -8.58
C PRO A 38 -10.12 13.66 -9.61
N TRP A 39 -10.67 13.63 -10.82
CA TRP A 39 -10.26 12.69 -11.86
C TRP A 39 -8.88 13.06 -12.40
N ILE A 40 -8.03 12.06 -12.67
CA ILE A 40 -6.66 12.28 -13.19
C ILE A 40 -6.69 13.14 -14.45
N GLU A 41 -7.61 12.86 -15.37
CA GLU A 41 -7.75 13.61 -16.63
C GLU A 41 -8.04 15.10 -16.37
N ASP A 42 -9.00 15.40 -15.49
CA ASP A 42 -9.36 16.78 -15.15
C ASP A 42 -8.19 17.51 -14.46
N VAL A 43 -7.45 16.81 -13.61
CA VAL A 43 -6.27 17.34 -12.92
C VAL A 43 -5.14 17.63 -13.90
N VAL A 44 -4.95 16.80 -14.93
CA VAL A 44 -4.01 17.11 -16.02
C VAL A 44 -4.45 18.37 -16.77
N GLY A 45 -5.75 18.55 -17.02
CA GLY A 45 -6.31 19.80 -17.54
C GLY A 45 -5.93 21.01 -16.69
N GLN A 46 -6.09 20.91 -15.37
CA GLN A 46 -5.70 21.95 -14.41
C GLN A 46 -4.18 22.23 -14.45
N MET A 47 -3.34 21.21 -14.53
CA MET A 47 -1.89 21.36 -14.63
C MET A 47 -1.49 22.15 -15.91
N ILE A 48 -2.20 21.94 -17.02
CA ILE A 48 -1.96 22.69 -18.26
C ILE A 48 -2.36 24.16 -18.09
N GLU A 49 -3.51 24.43 -17.46
CA GLU A 49 -3.96 25.79 -17.16
C GLU A 49 -3.00 26.52 -16.19
N ASP A 50 -2.30 25.76 -15.34
CA ASP A 50 -1.27 26.24 -14.43
C ASP A 50 0.12 26.41 -15.08
N ASP A 51 0.22 26.29 -16.42
CA ASP A 51 1.46 26.39 -17.20
C ASP A 51 2.54 25.35 -16.81
N VAL A 52 2.14 24.21 -16.24
CA VAL A 52 3.08 23.12 -15.90
C VAL A 52 3.64 22.50 -17.18
N THR A 53 4.96 22.43 -17.30
CA THR A 53 5.65 21.85 -18.47
C THR A 53 6.37 20.54 -18.18
N GLN A 54 6.66 20.27 -16.90
CA GLN A 54 7.31 19.04 -16.43
C GLN A 54 6.63 18.56 -15.16
N ALA A 55 6.44 17.25 -15.02
CA ALA A 55 5.80 16.66 -13.86
C ALA A 55 6.40 15.30 -13.51
N VAL A 56 6.44 14.98 -12.22
CA VAL A 56 6.72 13.63 -11.74
C VAL A 56 5.39 12.96 -11.40
N GLY A 57 5.12 11.82 -12.04
CA GLY A 57 3.90 11.06 -11.75
C GLY A 57 4.20 9.91 -10.80
N ILE A 58 3.68 9.97 -9.58
CA ILE A 58 3.79 8.91 -8.59
C ILE A 58 2.41 8.34 -8.26
N VAL A 59 2.29 7.02 -8.35
CA VAL A 59 1.09 6.29 -7.91
C VAL A 59 1.36 5.82 -6.49
N LEU A 60 0.43 6.02 -5.56
CA LEU A 60 0.64 5.66 -4.14
C LEU A 60 0.62 4.14 -3.87
N ALA A 61 0.54 3.31 -4.90
CA ALA A 61 0.82 1.88 -4.82
C ALA A 61 2.33 1.64 -5.07
N PRO A 62 3.09 1.12 -4.09
CA PRO A 62 4.55 0.94 -4.25
C PRO A 62 4.93 -0.12 -5.28
N GLN A 63 4.14 -1.17 -5.38
CA GLN A 63 4.34 -2.28 -6.30
C GLN A 63 3.65 -2.02 -7.63
N PHE A 64 4.37 -2.26 -8.72
CA PHE A 64 3.82 -2.15 -10.06
C PHE A 64 2.80 -3.26 -10.31
N SER A 65 1.70 -2.90 -10.96
CA SER A 65 0.81 -3.86 -11.61
C SER A 65 0.23 -3.24 -12.88
N ALA A 66 -0.01 -4.08 -13.90
CA ALA A 66 -0.72 -3.71 -15.11
C ALA A 66 -2.19 -3.29 -14.85
N LEU A 67 -2.77 -3.70 -13.71
CA LEU A 67 -4.11 -3.29 -13.29
C LEU A 67 -4.12 -2.02 -12.43
N SER A 68 -2.96 -1.61 -11.90
CA SER A 68 -2.79 -0.44 -11.06
C SER A 68 -1.95 0.61 -11.77
N VAL A 69 -0.67 0.74 -11.43
CA VAL A 69 0.26 1.79 -11.88
C VAL A 69 0.14 2.07 -13.39
N ALA A 70 0.16 1.03 -14.23
CA ALA A 70 0.05 1.20 -15.68
C ALA A 70 -1.23 1.92 -16.12
N LYS A 71 -2.35 1.63 -15.49
CA LYS A 71 -3.65 2.26 -15.79
C LYS A 71 -3.73 3.69 -15.25
N TYR A 72 -3.08 4.01 -14.13
CA TYR A 72 -2.99 5.39 -13.65
C TYR A 72 -2.13 6.23 -14.61
N GLN A 73 -1.00 5.69 -15.08
CA GLN A 73 -0.17 6.34 -16.10
C GLN A 73 -0.93 6.53 -17.42
N GLN A 74 -1.72 5.53 -17.83
CA GLN A 74 -2.59 5.66 -19.01
C GLN A 74 -3.60 6.81 -18.85
N ARG A 75 -4.18 7.01 -17.66
CA ARG A 75 -5.12 8.10 -17.41
C ARG A 75 -4.48 9.48 -17.51
N VAL A 76 -3.21 9.59 -17.13
CA VAL A 76 -2.43 10.82 -17.37
C VAL A 76 -2.30 11.07 -18.87
N ALA A 77 -1.96 10.05 -19.65
CA ALA A 77 -1.88 10.16 -21.11
C ALA A 77 -3.24 10.52 -21.74
N ASP A 78 -4.33 9.87 -21.31
CA ASP A 78 -5.70 10.17 -21.74
C ASP A 78 -6.06 11.66 -21.47
N GLY A 79 -5.64 12.18 -20.30
CA GLY A 79 -5.81 13.59 -19.95
C GLY A 79 -5.03 14.53 -20.87
N LEU A 80 -3.76 14.23 -21.16
CA LEU A 80 -2.95 15.02 -22.10
C LEU A 80 -3.58 15.08 -23.49
N ASP A 81 -4.07 13.93 -23.98
CA ASP A 81 -4.76 13.84 -25.26
C ASP A 81 -6.07 14.64 -25.28
N LEU A 82 -6.88 14.52 -24.21
CA LEU A 82 -8.16 15.21 -24.06
C LEU A 82 -7.99 16.74 -24.11
N TYR A 83 -7.01 17.26 -23.38
CA TYR A 83 -6.76 18.70 -23.27
C TYR A 83 -5.76 19.22 -24.30
N ARG A 84 -5.25 18.35 -25.19
CA ARG A 84 -4.21 18.67 -26.19
C ARG A 84 -2.97 19.32 -25.56
N GLY A 85 -2.64 18.86 -24.35
CA GLY A 85 -1.54 19.39 -23.55
C GLY A 85 -0.20 18.74 -23.87
N SER A 86 0.89 19.41 -23.47
CA SER A 86 2.24 18.87 -23.56
C SER A 86 2.96 19.09 -22.24
N ILE A 87 2.86 18.10 -21.35
CA ILE A 87 3.61 18.03 -20.09
C ILE A 87 4.56 16.85 -20.18
N ALA A 88 5.84 17.08 -19.92
CA ALA A 88 6.82 16.00 -19.85
C ALA A 88 6.70 15.25 -18.51
N PHE A 89 5.91 14.17 -18.51
CA PHE A 89 5.78 13.30 -17.34
C PHE A 89 6.96 12.35 -17.19
N ARG A 90 7.53 12.33 -15.98
CA ARG A 90 8.51 11.34 -15.54
C ARG A 90 7.86 10.47 -14.47
N HIS A 91 7.37 9.31 -14.88
CA HIS A 91 6.68 8.42 -13.95
C HIS A 91 7.65 7.62 -13.06
N VAL A 92 7.26 7.44 -11.80
CA VAL A 92 7.83 6.43 -10.90
C VAL A 92 7.07 5.12 -11.15
N SER A 93 7.76 4.12 -11.71
CA SER A 93 7.12 2.85 -12.08
C SER A 93 6.92 1.93 -10.88
N SER A 94 7.80 1.98 -9.89
CA SER A 94 7.70 1.26 -8.62
C SER A 94 8.70 1.87 -7.62
N TYR A 95 8.44 1.69 -6.34
CA TYR A 95 9.33 2.05 -5.23
C TYR A 95 9.18 1.07 -4.06
N HIS A 96 8.80 -0.18 -4.36
CA HIS A 96 8.49 -1.22 -3.38
C HIS A 96 9.66 -1.58 -2.45
N ASP A 97 10.89 -1.35 -2.89
CA ASP A 97 12.14 -1.62 -2.19
C ASP A 97 12.85 -0.33 -1.73
N ALA A 98 12.19 0.83 -1.83
CA ALA A 98 12.77 2.10 -1.42
C ALA A 98 13.08 2.08 0.09
N PRO A 99 14.31 2.43 0.54
CA PRO A 99 14.70 2.33 1.95
C PRO A 99 13.72 3.02 2.92
N GLY A 100 13.28 4.25 2.59
CA GLY A 100 12.33 4.98 3.44
C GLY A 100 10.93 4.34 3.50
N LEU A 101 10.51 3.61 2.47
CA LEU A 101 9.27 2.81 2.53
C LEU A 101 9.43 1.62 3.48
N ILE A 102 10.58 0.93 3.40
CA ILE A 102 10.89 -0.21 4.26
C ILE A 102 10.98 0.23 5.72
N ASP A 103 11.62 1.38 5.98
CA ASP A 103 11.69 1.99 7.32
C ASP A 103 10.28 2.30 7.85
N ALA A 104 9.43 2.96 7.06
CA ALA A 104 8.08 3.30 7.48
C ALA A 104 7.22 2.05 7.80
N PHE A 105 7.34 0.97 7.02
CA PHE A 105 6.66 -0.29 7.33
C PHE A 105 7.26 -1.01 8.55
N ALA A 106 8.58 -0.94 8.76
CA ALA A 106 9.22 -1.49 9.94
C ALA A 106 8.73 -0.77 11.22
N ASP A 107 8.49 0.53 11.15
CA ASP A 107 7.87 1.30 12.24
C ASP A 107 6.44 0.81 12.54
N ARG A 108 5.65 0.44 11.52
CA ARG A 108 4.33 -0.19 11.72
C ARG A 108 4.44 -1.58 12.37
N VAL A 109 5.43 -2.38 12.00
CA VAL A 109 5.70 -3.66 12.68
C VAL A 109 6.01 -3.41 14.16
N ALA A 110 6.91 -2.48 14.47
CA ALA A 110 7.26 -2.12 15.84
C ALA A 110 6.05 -1.59 16.63
N GLU A 111 5.22 -0.75 16.03
CA GLU A 111 3.97 -0.26 16.63
C GLU A 111 3.00 -1.39 16.93
N GLY A 112 2.81 -2.32 15.98
CA GLY A 112 1.97 -3.50 16.18
C GLY A 112 2.46 -4.35 17.36
N LEU A 113 3.74 -4.71 17.38
CA LEU A 113 4.37 -5.50 18.45
C LEU A 113 4.30 -4.78 19.81
N SER A 114 4.31 -3.44 19.82
CA SER A 114 4.25 -2.65 21.05
C SER A 114 2.98 -2.88 21.89
N ARG A 115 1.92 -3.44 21.28
CA ARG A 115 0.64 -3.79 21.93
C ARG A 115 0.72 -5.01 22.86
N TRP A 116 1.86 -5.70 22.87
CA TRP A 116 2.22 -6.72 23.84
C TRP A 116 3.31 -6.19 24.78
N SER A 117 3.35 -6.75 26.00
CA SER A 117 4.44 -6.48 26.95
C SER A 117 5.77 -6.95 26.36
N GLU A 118 6.87 -6.39 26.86
CA GLU A 118 8.21 -6.71 26.37
C GLU A 118 8.52 -8.20 26.42
N ASP A 119 8.14 -8.88 27.52
CA ASP A 119 8.31 -10.33 27.71
C ASP A 119 7.48 -11.18 26.73
N ASP A 120 6.41 -10.59 26.18
CA ASP A 120 5.45 -11.28 25.33
C ASP A 120 5.76 -11.09 23.84
N ARG A 121 6.47 -10.03 23.46
CA ARG A 121 6.69 -9.67 22.04
C ARG A 121 7.36 -10.77 21.23
N SER A 122 8.25 -11.56 21.82
CA SER A 122 8.98 -12.60 21.10
C SER A 122 8.12 -13.78 20.63
N ARG A 123 6.88 -13.92 21.13
CA ARG A 123 5.94 -14.96 20.68
C ARG A 123 4.96 -14.48 19.61
N VAL A 124 4.94 -13.18 19.33
CA VAL A 124 4.00 -12.58 18.39
C VAL A 124 4.48 -12.87 16.97
N HIS A 125 3.57 -13.41 16.15
CA HIS A 125 3.86 -13.71 14.76
C HIS A 125 3.41 -12.57 13.85
N VAL A 126 4.23 -12.17 12.88
CA VAL A 126 3.88 -11.10 11.94
C VAL A 126 3.39 -11.69 10.63
N VAL A 127 2.19 -11.32 10.19
CA VAL A 127 1.66 -11.71 8.88
C VAL A 127 1.67 -10.47 7.98
N PHE A 128 2.54 -10.48 6.97
CA PHE A 128 2.52 -9.47 5.93
C PHE A 128 1.49 -9.83 4.87
N THR A 129 0.77 -8.82 4.40
CA THR A 129 -0.33 -9.07 3.47
C THR A 129 -0.41 -8.07 2.32
N ALA A 130 -1.02 -8.49 1.20
CA ALA A 130 -1.39 -7.63 0.09
C ALA A 130 -2.71 -8.07 -0.56
N HIS A 131 -3.31 -7.18 -1.35
CA HIS A 131 -4.52 -7.52 -2.10
C HIS A 131 -4.21 -8.66 -3.08
N SER A 132 -5.04 -9.69 -3.09
CA SER A 132 -4.89 -10.81 -4.01
C SER A 132 -5.12 -10.36 -5.47
N LEU A 133 -4.63 -11.13 -6.43
CA LEU A 133 -4.87 -10.89 -7.84
C LEU A 133 -5.42 -12.17 -8.49
N PRO A 134 -6.15 -12.06 -9.61
CA PRO A 134 -6.45 -13.23 -10.44
C PRO A 134 -5.14 -13.90 -10.89
N GLU A 135 -5.02 -15.22 -10.74
CA GLU A 135 -3.78 -15.96 -11.02
C GLU A 135 -3.25 -15.76 -12.45
N ARG A 136 -4.16 -15.52 -13.41
CA ARG A 136 -3.82 -15.21 -14.81
C ARG A 136 -2.90 -14.00 -14.98
N LEU A 137 -2.88 -13.06 -14.05
CA LEU A 137 -1.98 -11.90 -14.12
C LEU A 137 -0.53 -12.28 -13.83
N LEU A 138 -0.30 -13.22 -12.91
CA LEU A 138 1.04 -13.75 -12.66
C LEU A 138 1.56 -14.49 -13.89
N ALA A 139 0.70 -15.26 -14.57
CA ALA A 139 1.05 -15.97 -15.80
C ALA A 139 1.50 -15.02 -16.93
N ASN A 140 1.04 -13.76 -16.91
CA ASN A 140 1.41 -12.73 -17.89
C ASN A 140 2.65 -11.92 -17.49
N GLY A 141 3.34 -12.30 -16.40
CA GLY A 141 4.56 -11.64 -15.94
C GLY A 141 4.33 -10.34 -15.17
N ASP A 142 3.15 -10.14 -14.57
CA ASP A 142 2.91 -9.00 -13.67
C ASP A 142 3.81 -9.14 -12.42
N PRO A 143 4.67 -8.15 -12.11
CA PRO A 143 5.66 -8.27 -11.03
C PRO A 143 5.06 -8.07 -9.63
N TYR A 144 3.78 -7.69 -9.52
CA TYR A 144 3.16 -7.29 -8.26
C TYR A 144 3.39 -8.29 -7.12
N GLY A 145 3.11 -9.57 -7.35
CA GLY A 145 3.25 -10.59 -6.31
C GLY A 145 4.68 -10.73 -5.80
N VAL A 146 5.65 -10.71 -6.71
CA VAL A 146 7.09 -10.79 -6.37
C VAL A 146 7.54 -9.54 -5.62
N GLN A 147 7.13 -8.35 -6.08
CA GLN A 147 7.49 -7.09 -5.42
C GLN A 147 6.86 -6.97 -4.03
N CYS A 148 5.63 -7.43 -3.84
CA CYS A 148 4.97 -7.49 -2.55
C CYS A 148 5.71 -8.40 -1.56
N GLN A 149 6.09 -9.60 -2.01
CA GLN A 149 6.85 -10.54 -1.17
C GLN A 149 8.25 -10.03 -0.86
N GLU A 150 8.91 -9.35 -1.80
CA GLU A 150 10.21 -8.72 -1.56
C GLU A 150 10.09 -7.55 -0.57
N THR A 151 9.02 -6.73 -0.66
CA THR A 151 8.71 -5.70 0.34
C THR A 151 8.59 -6.34 1.73
N ALA A 152 7.81 -7.41 1.86
CA ALA A 152 7.63 -8.12 3.12
C ALA A 152 8.95 -8.67 3.67
N ARG A 153 9.79 -9.27 2.81
CA ARG A 153 11.10 -9.80 3.19
C ARG A 153 12.02 -8.69 3.72
N LEU A 154 12.10 -7.56 3.02
CA LEU A 154 12.92 -6.40 3.40
C LEU A 154 12.43 -5.78 4.71
N VAL A 155 11.12 -5.67 4.91
CA VAL A 155 10.53 -5.17 6.16
C VAL A 155 10.80 -6.14 7.31
N ALA A 156 10.70 -7.44 7.08
CA ALA A 156 11.02 -8.46 8.09
C ALA A 156 12.49 -8.37 8.52
N GLU A 157 13.41 -8.28 7.56
CA GLU A 157 14.85 -8.10 7.80
C GLU A 157 15.12 -6.82 8.58
N ARG A 158 14.52 -5.69 8.15
CA ARG A 158 14.65 -4.40 8.82
C ARG A 158 14.12 -4.41 10.25
N SER A 159 13.05 -5.16 10.49
CA SER A 159 12.41 -5.29 11.80
C SER A 159 13.09 -6.33 12.71
N GLY A 160 14.14 -7.01 12.24
CA GLY A 160 14.82 -8.06 13.00
C GLY A 160 13.98 -9.32 13.23
N LEU A 161 12.99 -9.58 12.38
CA LEU A 161 12.14 -10.76 12.46
C LEU A 161 12.92 -11.99 11.95
N GLY A 162 13.16 -12.95 12.85
CA GLY A 162 13.82 -14.21 12.51
C GLY A 162 12.92 -15.19 11.75
N ASP A 163 13.53 -16.27 11.25
CA ASP A 163 12.82 -17.37 10.60
C ASP A 163 11.70 -17.91 11.50
N GLY A 164 10.50 -18.03 10.94
CA GLY A 164 9.32 -18.53 11.65
C GLY A 164 8.61 -17.52 12.55
N SER A 165 9.11 -16.28 12.67
CA SER A 165 8.40 -15.19 13.37
C SER A 165 7.52 -14.34 12.45
N TRP A 166 7.55 -14.62 11.14
CA TRP A 166 6.70 -13.97 10.17
C TRP A 166 6.26 -14.92 9.04
N SER A 167 5.26 -14.50 8.29
CA SER A 167 4.74 -15.22 7.12
C SER A 167 4.01 -14.28 6.15
N TRP A 168 3.65 -14.80 4.97
CA TRP A 168 2.97 -14.07 3.92
C TRP A 168 1.55 -14.62 3.68
N SER A 169 0.59 -13.72 3.44
CA SER A 169 -0.73 -14.09 2.92
C SER A 169 -1.31 -12.99 2.02
N TYR A 170 -2.44 -13.26 1.38
CA TYR A 170 -3.21 -12.27 0.63
C TYR A 170 -4.55 -11.99 1.30
N GLN A 171 -5.12 -10.82 1.02
CA GLN A 171 -6.50 -10.49 1.38
C GLN A 171 -7.32 -10.08 0.16
N SER A 172 -8.62 -9.89 0.34
CA SER A 172 -9.48 -9.25 -0.66
C SER A 172 -9.58 -10.03 -1.99
N ALA A 173 -9.45 -11.36 -1.97
CA ALA A 173 -9.72 -12.18 -3.15
C ALA A 173 -11.17 -11.95 -3.65
N GLY A 174 -11.30 -11.72 -4.96
CA GLY A 174 -12.61 -11.48 -5.57
C GLY A 174 -13.52 -12.70 -5.52
N ARG A 175 -14.84 -12.45 -5.37
CA ARG A 175 -15.86 -13.50 -5.39
C ARG A 175 -16.22 -13.89 -6.83
N THR A 176 -15.25 -14.40 -7.56
CA THR A 176 -15.37 -14.79 -8.97
C THR A 176 -15.04 -16.27 -9.17
N PRO A 177 -15.47 -16.89 -10.29
CA PRO A 177 -15.08 -18.26 -10.61
C PRO A 177 -13.59 -18.42 -10.96
N GLU A 178 -12.92 -17.35 -11.42
CA GLU A 178 -11.48 -17.41 -11.68
C GLU A 178 -10.69 -17.54 -10.36
N PRO A 179 -9.61 -18.33 -10.33
CA PRO A 179 -8.79 -18.49 -9.14
C PRO A 179 -7.96 -17.23 -8.85
N TRP A 180 -7.75 -16.98 -7.55
CA TRP A 180 -7.01 -15.84 -7.02
C TRP A 180 -5.80 -16.34 -6.24
N VAL A 181 -4.72 -15.57 -6.26
CA VAL A 181 -3.46 -15.94 -5.63
C VAL A 181 -3.63 -16.03 -4.10
N GLY A 182 -3.20 -17.16 -3.54
CA GLY A 182 -3.26 -17.43 -2.10
C GLY A 182 -1.86 -17.49 -1.43
N PRO A 183 -1.82 -17.81 -0.12
CA PRO A 183 -2.95 -18.20 0.71
C PRO A 183 -3.84 -17.00 1.12
N ASP A 184 -5.14 -17.25 1.34
CA ASP A 184 -6.04 -16.25 1.94
C ASP A 184 -5.68 -16.04 3.42
N LEU A 185 -5.79 -14.80 3.91
CA LEU A 185 -5.48 -14.44 5.29
C LEU A 185 -6.27 -15.27 6.32
N GLY A 186 -7.56 -15.52 6.09
CA GLY A 186 -8.39 -16.29 7.02
C GLY A 186 -7.99 -17.76 7.10
N ASP A 187 -7.62 -18.35 5.96
CA ASP A 187 -7.13 -19.72 5.88
C ASP A 187 -5.73 -19.83 6.50
N HIS A 188 -4.85 -18.86 6.22
CA HIS A 188 -3.51 -18.79 6.78
C HIS A 188 -3.52 -18.63 8.30
N LEU A 189 -4.42 -17.79 8.85
CA LEU A 189 -4.61 -17.68 10.30
C LEU A 189 -5.01 -19.02 10.92
N ALA A 190 -5.86 -19.80 10.26
CA ALA A 190 -6.26 -21.12 10.74
C ALA A 190 -5.08 -22.12 10.73
N GLU A 191 -4.24 -22.06 9.70
CA GLU A 191 -3.03 -22.89 9.59
C GLU A 191 -2.05 -22.60 10.73
N ILE A 192 -1.66 -21.34 10.93
CA ILE A 192 -0.70 -20.98 11.99
C ILE A 192 -1.31 -21.18 13.39
N ALA A 193 -2.63 -21.04 13.54
CA ALA A 193 -3.32 -21.38 14.77
C ALA A 193 -3.24 -22.89 15.08
N ALA A 194 -3.35 -23.76 14.07
CA ALA A 194 -3.14 -25.19 14.25
C ALA A 194 -1.69 -25.51 14.65
N GLY A 195 -0.73 -24.69 14.19
CA GLY A 195 0.68 -24.71 14.61
C GLY A 195 0.95 -24.15 16.02
N GLY A 196 -0.06 -23.63 16.72
CA GLY A 196 0.04 -23.14 18.10
C GLY A 196 0.23 -21.62 18.23
N ILE A 197 0.28 -20.86 17.14
CA ILE A 197 0.35 -19.40 17.18
C ILE A 197 -0.97 -18.82 17.70
N ARG A 198 -0.89 -17.89 18.65
CA ARG A 198 -2.07 -17.25 19.28
C ARG A 198 -2.02 -15.74 19.26
N ASP A 199 -0.86 -15.13 19.05
CA ASP A 199 -0.69 -13.68 19.00
C ASP A 199 -0.16 -13.28 17.63
N VAL A 200 -0.88 -12.41 16.92
CA VAL A 200 -0.55 -12.04 15.54
C VAL A 200 -0.65 -10.53 15.31
N VAL A 201 0.34 -9.98 14.63
CA VAL A 201 0.28 -8.66 14.01
C VAL A 201 0.09 -8.82 12.50
N VAL A 202 -0.94 -8.21 11.93
CA VAL A 202 -1.15 -8.18 10.48
C VAL A 202 -0.69 -6.84 9.93
N VAL A 203 0.25 -6.84 8.98
CA VAL A 203 0.80 -5.62 8.35
C VAL A 203 0.57 -5.65 6.84
N PRO A 204 -0.40 -4.88 6.32
CA PRO A 204 -0.60 -4.76 4.87
C PRO A 204 0.52 -3.95 4.23
N VAL A 205 1.32 -4.58 3.36
CA VAL A 205 2.44 -3.92 2.65
C VAL A 205 2.09 -3.60 1.18
N GLY A 206 0.98 -4.12 0.69
CA GLY A 206 0.50 -3.88 -0.68
C GLY A 206 -0.26 -2.54 -0.87
N PHE A 207 -0.43 -1.74 0.19
CA PHE A 207 -1.10 -0.45 0.14
C PHE A 207 -0.62 0.45 1.28
N VAL A 208 -0.59 1.78 1.06
CA VAL A 208 -0.01 2.74 2.01
C VAL A 208 -1.04 3.49 2.86
N SER A 209 -2.33 3.42 2.51
CA SER A 209 -3.40 4.18 3.17
C SER A 209 -4.49 3.27 3.73
N ASP A 210 -5.04 3.61 4.89
CA ASP A 210 -6.25 2.96 5.38
C ASP A 210 -7.38 3.23 4.38
N HIS A 211 -8.09 2.17 4.01
CA HIS A 211 -9.21 2.22 3.08
C HIS A 211 -10.19 1.09 3.38
N VAL A 212 -11.34 1.13 2.71
CA VAL A 212 -12.46 0.21 2.95
C VAL A 212 -12.04 -1.27 2.98
N GLU A 213 -11.18 -1.73 2.08
CA GLU A 213 -10.79 -3.14 2.00
C GLU A 213 -9.91 -3.55 3.18
N ILE A 214 -8.88 -2.78 3.54
CA ILE A 214 -8.08 -3.03 4.75
C ILE A 214 -8.96 -3.03 6.01
N LEU A 215 -9.77 -1.99 6.20
CA LEU A 215 -10.60 -1.84 7.40
C LEU A 215 -11.66 -2.93 7.51
N PHE A 216 -12.18 -3.42 6.38
CA PHE A 216 -13.20 -4.47 6.41
C PHE A 216 -12.60 -5.87 6.46
N ASP A 217 -11.65 -6.17 5.58
CA ASP A 217 -11.10 -7.52 5.46
C ASP A 217 -10.22 -7.89 6.65
N ILE A 218 -9.51 -6.93 7.25
CA ILE A 218 -8.66 -7.23 8.40
C ILE A 218 -9.39 -6.92 9.71
N ASP A 219 -9.83 -5.67 9.91
CA ASP A 219 -10.34 -5.27 11.22
C ASP A 219 -11.72 -5.87 11.56
N ILE A 220 -12.44 -6.40 10.56
CA ILE A 220 -13.71 -7.09 10.77
C ILE A 220 -13.60 -8.58 10.45
N ARG A 221 -13.27 -8.96 9.20
CA ARG A 221 -13.30 -10.38 8.80
C ARG A 221 -12.17 -11.18 9.42
N ALA A 222 -10.92 -10.78 9.24
CA ALA A 222 -9.78 -11.52 9.79
C ALA A 222 -9.77 -11.48 11.32
N ARG A 223 -10.19 -10.35 11.93
CA ARG A 223 -10.38 -10.26 13.38
C ARG A 223 -11.43 -11.22 13.91
N ALA A 224 -12.62 -11.28 13.30
CA ALA A 224 -13.63 -12.25 13.70
C ALA A 224 -13.13 -13.70 13.53
N ARG A 225 -12.38 -13.97 12.45
CA ARG A 225 -11.76 -15.27 12.24
C ARG A 225 -10.71 -15.60 13.31
N ALA A 226 -9.89 -14.63 13.69
CA ALA A 226 -8.91 -14.78 14.77
C ALA A 226 -9.62 -15.07 16.11
N ASP A 227 -10.71 -14.38 16.41
CA ASP A 227 -11.51 -14.60 17.63
C ASP A 227 -12.07 -16.04 17.68
N GLU A 228 -12.60 -16.56 16.56
CA GLU A 228 -13.05 -17.96 16.44
C GLU A 228 -11.93 -18.98 16.70
N LEU A 229 -10.70 -18.63 16.32
CA LEU A 229 -9.51 -19.46 16.48
C LEU A 229 -8.85 -19.29 17.86
N GLY A 230 -9.38 -18.43 18.73
CA GLY A 230 -8.80 -18.10 20.03
C GLY A 230 -7.46 -17.34 19.91
N MET A 231 -7.30 -16.54 18.86
CA MET A 231 -6.12 -15.73 18.61
C MET A 231 -6.38 -14.26 18.93
N ARG A 232 -5.36 -13.56 19.42
CA ARG A 232 -5.32 -12.10 19.45
C ARG A 232 -4.70 -11.60 18.15
N LEU A 233 -5.49 -10.86 17.37
CA LEU A 233 -5.02 -10.18 16.16
C LEU A 233 -4.93 -8.67 16.40
N GLU A 234 -3.78 -8.09 16.13
CA GLU A 234 -3.58 -6.65 16.07
C GLU A 234 -3.22 -6.22 14.66
N ARG A 235 -3.67 -5.02 14.28
CA ARG A 235 -3.28 -4.38 13.02
C ARG A 235 -2.85 -2.94 13.34
N PRO A 236 -1.59 -2.54 13.12
CA PRO A 236 -1.20 -1.13 13.13
C PRO A 236 -1.95 -0.36 12.03
N PRO A 237 -2.09 0.97 12.15
CA PRO A 237 -2.61 1.79 11.04
C PRO A 237 -1.76 1.58 9.78
N ALA A 238 -2.32 1.91 8.61
CA ALA A 238 -1.49 1.99 7.41
C ALA A 238 -0.47 3.14 7.54
N LEU A 239 0.40 3.33 6.55
CA LEU A 239 1.36 4.43 6.57
C LEU A 239 0.65 5.78 6.63
N ASN A 240 -0.46 5.94 5.91
CA ASN A 240 -1.21 7.20 5.83
C ASN A 240 -0.23 8.36 5.54
N ASP A 241 -0.28 9.42 6.33
CA ASP A 241 0.58 10.62 6.28
C ASP A 241 1.82 10.50 7.20
N ASP A 242 2.34 9.28 7.42
CA ASP A 242 3.54 9.05 8.21
C ASP A 242 4.76 9.86 7.68
N PRO A 243 5.45 10.63 8.52
CA PRO A 243 6.56 11.50 8.07
C PRO A 243 7.72 10.74 7.40
N VAL A 244 8.02 9.51 7.81
CA VAL A 244 9.09 8.70 7.19
C VAL A 244 8.67 8.31 5.79
N PHE A 245 7.41 7.91 5.61
CA PHE A 245 6.85 7.62 4.29
C PHE A 245 6.80 8.85 3.38
N ILE A 246 6.35 10.00 3.90
CA ILE A 246 6.31 11.26 3.14
C ILE A 246 7.72 11.69 2.72
N GLY A 247 8.70 11.58 3.60
CA GLY A 247 10.11 11.82 3.26
C GLY A 247 10.60 10.92 2.12
N ALA A 248 10.24 9.63 2.15
CA ALA A 248 10.57 8.70 1.07
C ALA A 248 9.94 9.10 -0.27
N LEU A 249 8.67 9.54 -0.28
CA LEU A 249 8.03 10.06 -1.49
C LEU A 249 8.74 11.31 -2.02
N ALA A 250 9.15 12.22 -1.13
CA ALA A 250 9.87 13.42 -1.52
C ALA A 250 11.23 13.12 -2.14
N GLU A 251 11.98 12.16 -1.60
CA GLU A 251 13.24 11.69 -2.19
C GLU A 251 13.05 11.11 -3.59
N LEU A 252 12.00 10.29 -3.80
CA LEU A 252 11.65 9.75 -5.12
C LEU A 252 11.33 10.87 -6.12
N VAL A 253 10.56 11.88 -5.69
CA VAL A 253 10.23 13.03 -6.53
C VAL A 253 11.47 13.84 -6.90
N ARG A 254 12.29 14.21 -5.92
CA ARG A 254 13.54 14.96 -6.13
C ARG A 254 14.49 14.20 -7.07
N GLY A 255 14.67 12.90 -6.82
CA GLY A 255 15.53 12.04 -7.63
C GLY A 255 15.06 11.89 -9.08
N ARG A 256 13.74 12.02 -9.33
CA ARG A 256 13.19 11.93 -10.69
C ARG A 256 13.10 13.26 -11.42
N ALA A 257 12.96 14.36 -10.67
CA ALA A 257 12.94 15.72 -11.19
C ALA A 257 14.33 16.17 -11.70
N ALA A 258 15.42 15.70 -11.09
CA ALA A 258 16.80 15.91 -11.55
C ALA A 258 17.02 15.41 -13.00
#